data_AF-A0A960NQN0-F1
#
_entry.id   AF-A0A960NQN0-F1
#
_cell.length_a   1.000
_cell.length_b   1.000
_cell.length_c   1.000
_cell.angle_alpha   90.00
_cell.angle_beta   90.00
_cell.angle_gamma   90.00
#
_symmetry.space_group_name_H-M   'P 1'
#
loop_
_entity.id
_entity.type
_entity.pdbx_description
1 polymer ?
#
loop_
_entity_poly.entity_id
_entity_poly.type
_entity_poly.pdbx_seq_one_letter_code
_entity_poly.pdbx_strand_id
1 'polypeptide(L)'
;MSVPSRCILVCLVILLSFSSGCAGFRKKAEQKSVTTVVEENFKQRWVEKRSAELAGQGMAQDEARRQALVEFRDKYEFTAAAHQ
;
A
#
# COMPACT_ATOMS: atom_id res chain seq x y z
N MET A 1 19.97 33.14 7.79
CA MET A 1 20.81 31.93 7.94
C MET A 1 20.48 30.99 6.78
N SER A 2 21.26 31.02 5.70
CA SER A 2 21.05 30.17 4.53
C SER A 2 21.73 28.82 4.75
N VAL A 3 20.95 27.78 5.05
CA VAL A 3 21.49 26.41 5.09
C VAL A 3 21.88 26.00 3.67
N PRO A 4 23.14 25.59 3.43
CA PRO A 4 23.61 25.31 2.09
C PRO A 4 22.92 24.06 1.53
N SER A 5 22.50 24.12 0.26
CA SER A 5 21.76 23.07 -0.46
C SER A 5 22.37 21.66 -0.35
N ARG A 6 23.69 21.60 -0.13
CA ARG A 6 24.44 20.36 0.14
C ARG A 6 24.08 19.68 1.47
N CYS A 7 23.77 20.45 2.52
CA CYS A 7 23.35 19.90 3.81
C CYS A 7 21.94 19.28 3.74
N ILE A 8 21.05 19.82 2.91
CA ILE A 8 19.70 19.28 2.72
C ILE A 8 19.76 17.91 2.03
N LEU A 9 20.61 17.77 1.01
CA LEU A 9 20.83 16.51 0.32
C LEU A 9 21.39 15.41 1.24
N VAL A 10 22.34 15.75 2.12
CA VAL A 10 22.92 14.79 3.07
C VAL A 10 21.88 14.31 4.09
N CYS A 11 21.04 15.21 4.62
CA CYS A 11 19.96 14.82 5.54
C CYS A 11 18.94 13.87 4.88
N LEU A 12 18.67 14.04 3.58
CA LEU A 12 17.66 13.26 2.85
C LEU A 12 18.13 11.81 2.57
N VAL A 13 19.43 11.58 2.36
CA VAL A 13 20.02 10.25 2.18
C VAL A 13 20.06 9.44 3.48
N ILE A 14 20.25 10.10 4.62
CA ILE A 14 20.29 9.44 5.94
C ILE A 14 18.90 8.90 6.33
N LEU A 15 17.82 9.62 5.98
CA LEU A 15 16.45 9.18 6.27
C LEU A 15 16.01 7.96 5.45
N LEU A 16 16.60 7.73 4.28
CA LEU A 16 16.26 6.58 3.41
C LEU A 16 16.92 5.26 3.84
N SER A 17 17.94 5.30 4.69
CA SER A 17 18.73 4.12 5.06
C SER A 17 18.16 3.31 6.24
N PHE A 18 17.03 3.69 6.83
CA PHE A 18 16.50 3.09 8.07
C PHE A 18 15.38 2.05 7.87
N SER A 19 15.32 1.37 6.72
CA SER A 19 14.27 0.37 6.43
C SER A 19 14.82 -0.98 5.96
N SER A 20 15.79 -1.55 6.69
CA SER A 20 16.09 -2.98 6.60
C SER A 20 16.41 -3.56 7.97
N GLY A 21 15.36 -3.81 8.74
CA GLY A 21 15.38 -4.69 9.90
C GLY A 21 14.73 -6.03 9.56
N CYS A 22 15.52 -7.05 9.23
CA CYS A 22 15.05 -8.44 9.24
C CYS A 22 14.97 -8.92 10.69
N ALA A 23 13.87 -8.59 11.38
CA ALA A 23 13.56 -9.18 12.68
C ALA A 23 12.92 -10.56 12.47
N GLY A 24 13.72 -11.61 12.67
CA GLY A 24 13.24 -12.97 12.75
C GLY A 24 12.30 -13.13 13.95
N PHE A 25 11.00 -13.27 13.68
CA PHE A 25 10.00 -13.72 14.64
C PHE A 25 9.06 -14.70 13.94
N ARG A 26 9.39 -16.00 14.00
CA ARG A 26 8.43 -17.03 13.63
C ARG A 26 7.53 -17.32 14.83
N LYS A 27 6.49 -16.50 15.01
CA LYS A 27 5.27 -17.00 15.65
C LYS A 27 4.55 -17.86 14.61
N LYS A 28 4.04 -19.02 15.04
CA LYS A 28 3.28 -19.96 14.22
C LYS A 28 1.97 -19.30 13.81
N ALA A 29 2.03 -18.45 12.78
CA ALA A 29 0.87 -17.90 12.13
C ALA A 29 0.19 -19.04 11.39
N GLU A 30 -1.13 -19.13 11.55
CA GLU A 30 -1.99 -19.88 10.65
C GLU A 30 -1.49 -19.64 9.22
N GLN A 31 -1.06 -20.71 8.55
CA GLN A 31 -0.43 -20.62 7.24
C GLN A 31 -1.56 -20.34 6.23
N LYS A 32 -2.06 -19.09 6.23
CA LYS A 32 -2.71 -18.52 5.06
C LYS A 32 -1.78 -18.85 3.91
N SER A 33 -2.31 -19.57 2.92
CA SER A 33 -1.54 -19.95 1.74
C SER A 33 -0.79 -18.72 1.21
N VAL A 34 0.42 -18.90 0.69
CA VAL A 34 1.19 -17.78 0.14
C VAL A 34 0.34 -16.95 -0.83
N THR A 35 -0.53 -17.62 -1.59
CA THR A 35 -1.55 -17.02 -2.47
C THR A 35 -2.46 -16.03 -1.74
N THR A 36 -3.10 -16.43 -0.63
CA THR A 36 -4.02 -15.54 0.10
C THR A 36 -3.31 -14.35 0.74
N VAL A 37 -2.06 -14.52 1.20
CA VAL A 37 -1.26 -13.40 1.72
C VAL A 37 -0.92 -12.40 0.62
N VAL A 38 -0.59 -12.88 -0.59
CA VAL A 38 -0.28 -12.01 -1.73
C VAL A 38 -1.53 -11.26 -2.19
N GLU A 39 -2.67 -11.93 -2.27
CA GLU A 39 -3.95 -11.32 -2.64
C GLU A 39 -4.39 -10.24 -1.65
N GLU A 40 -4.28 -10.49 -0.34
CA GLU A 40 -4.58 -9.51 0.70
C GLU A 40 -3.67 -8.27 0.60
N ASN A 41 -2.36 -8.48 0.45
CA ASN A 41 -1.40 -7.39 0.29
C ASN A 41 -1.64 -6.60 -1.00
N PHE A 42 -1.96 -7.28 -2.10
CA PHE A 42 -2.31 -6.65 -3.36
C PHE A 42 -3.54 -5.76 -3.20
N LYS A 43 -4.62 -6.28 -2.59
CA LYS A 43 -5.84 -5.53 -2.32
C LYS A 43 -5.56 -4.29 -1.49
N GLN A 44 -4.83 -4.43 -0.38
CA GLN A 44 -4.50 -3.30 0.49
C GLN A 44 -3.75 -2.20 -0.26
N ARG A 45 -2.64 -2.55 -0.92
CA ARG A 45 -1.80 -1.57 -1.63
C ARG A 45 -2.52 -0.91 -2.81
N TRP A 46 -3.35 -1.68 -3.51
CA TRP A 46 -4.13 -1.15 -4.63
C TRP A 46 -5.17 -0.15 -4.14
N VAL A 47 -5.92 -0.48 -3.08
CA VAL A 47 -6.95 0.40 -2.50
C VAL A 47 -6.32 1.67 -1.94
N GLU A 48 -5.20 1.55 -1.21
CA GLU A 48 -4.47 2.70 -0.68
C GLU A 48 -4.05 3.66 -1.80
N LYS A 49 -3.37 3.16 -2.84
CA LYS A 49 -2.97 3.96 -3.99
C LYS A 49 -4.18 4.63 -4.64
N ARG A 50 -5.24 3.87 -4.92
CA ARG A 50 -6.40 4.40 -5.65
C ARG A 50 -7.17 5.44 -4.82
N SER A 51 -7.30 5.23 -3.53
CA SER A 51 -7.92 6.19 -2.62
C SER A 51 -7.10 7.49 -2.55
N ALA A 52 -5.77 7.43 -2.58
CA ALA A 52 -4.92 8.62 -2.62
C ALA A 52 -5.08 9.39 -3.94
N GLU A 53 -5.21 8.71 -5.08
CA GLU A 53 -5.48 9.33 -6.38
C GLU A 53 -6.83 10.06 -6.39
N LEU A 54 -7.88 9.41 -5.88
CA LEU A 54 -9.23 9.98 -5.79
C LEU A 54 -9.27 11.17 -4.82
N ALA A 55 -8.57 11.07 -3.68
CA ALA A 55 -8.43 12.19 -2.75
C ALA A 55 -7.68 13.37 -3.38
N GLY A 56 -6.65 13.11 -4.20
CA GLY A 56 -5.94 14.11 -4.98
C GLY A 56 -6.82 14.82 -6.03
N GLN A 57 -7.95 14.22 -6.41
CA GLN A 57 -8.96 14.81 -7.29
C GLN A 57 -10.03 15.62 -6.52
N GLY A 58 -9.87 15.77 -5.20
CA GLY A 58 -10.79 16.53 -4.34
C GLY A 58 -11.89 15.69 -3.69
N MET A 59 -11.82 14.36 -3.80
CA MET A 59 -12.75 13.47 -3.09
C MET A 59 -12.41 13.39 -1.60
N ALA A 60 -13.43 13.36 -0.72
CA ALA A 60 -13.21 13.11 0.70
C ALA A 60 -12.54 11.74 0.92
N GLN A 61 -11.61 11.64 1.88
CA GLN A 61 -10.79 10.44 2.05
C GLN A 61 -11.59 9.16 2.30
N ASP A 62 -12.65 9.23 3.11
CA ASP A 62 -13.53 8.08 3.38
C ASP A 62 -14.29 7.63 2.13
N GLU A 63 -14.78 8.59 1.35
CA GLU A 63 -15.47 8.33 0.09
C GLU A 63 -14.52 7.79 -0.98
N ALA A 64 -13.30 8.32 -1.05
CA ALA A 64 -12.23 7.84 -1.92
C ALA A 64 -11.86 6.39 -1.61
N ARG A 65 -11.78 6.03 -0.33
CA ARG A 65 -11.52 4.65 0.09
C ARG A 65 -12.69 3.73 -0.27
N ARG A 66 -13.93 4.18 -0.05
CA ARG A 66 -15.14 3.43 -0.42
C ARG A 66 -15.19 3.17 -1.93
N GLN A 67 -14.96 4.20 -2.73
CA GLN A 67 -14.93 4.13 -4.18
C GLN A 67 -13.82 3.21 -4.68
N ALA A 68 -12.61 3.30 -4.11
CA ALA A 68 -11.52 2.38 -4.42
C ALA A 68 -11.90 0.91 -4.12
N LEU A 69 -12.56 0.62 -3.00
CA LEU A 69 -13.00 -0.75 -2.71
C LEU A 69 -14.00 -1.30 -3.74
N VAL A 70 -14.94 -0.45 -4.20
CA VAL A 70 -15.89 -0.81 -5.25
C VAL A 70 -15.16 -1.09 -6.55
N GLU A 71 -14.28 -0.18 -6.99
CA GLU A 71 -13.49 -0.38 -8.22
C GLU A 71 -12.61 -1.63 -8.15
N PHE A 72 -12.03 -1.94 -6.99
CA PHE A 72 -11.24 -3.15 -6.79
C PHE A 72 -12.08 -4.41 -7.00
N ARG A 73 -13.25 -4.47 -6.36
CA ARG A 73 -14.18 -5.61 -6.51
C ARG A 73 -14.58 -5.79 -7.96
N ASP A 74 -14.99 -4.70 -8.61
CA ASP A 74 -15.50 -4.76 -9.99
C ASP A 74 -14.40 -5.20 -10.97
N LYS A 75 -13.13 -4.87 -10.69
CA LYS A 75 -11.99 -5.22 -11.54
C LYS A 75 -11.40 -6.61 -11.27
N TYR A 76 -11.37 -7.07 -10.02
CA TYR A 76 -10.60 -8.26 -9.63
C TYR A 76 -11.41 -9.34 -8.92
N GLU A 77 -12.56 -9.03 -8.31
CA GLU A 77 -13.40 -10.04 -7.65
C GLU A 77 -14.38 -10.71 -8.64
N PHE A 78 -14.69 -10.07 -9.77
CA PHE A 78 -15.57 -10.65 -10.81
C PHE A 78 -14.95 -11.88 -11.51
N THR A 79 -13.62 -11.98 -11.55
CA THR A 79 -12.90 -13.12 -12.15
C THR A 79 -12.89 -14.38 -11.29
N ALA A 80 -13.25 -14.29 -10.01
CA ALA A 80 -13.38 -15.47 -9.13
C ALA A 80 -14.73 -16.19 -9.29
N ALA A 81 -15.80 -15.45 -9.63
CA ALA A 81 -17.14 -16.01 -9.80
C ALA A 81 -17.37 -16.62 -11.19
N ALA A 82 -16.62 -16.21 -12.22
CA ALA A 82 -16.79 -16.66 -13.60
C ALA A 82 -16.08 -17.99 -13.94
N HIS A 83 -15.36 -18.59 -13.00
CA HIS A 83 -14.56 -19.80 -13.24
C HIS A 83 -15.07 -21.07 -12.53
N GLN A 84 -16.30 -21.06 -11.98
CA GLN A 84 -16.99 -22.24 -11.43
C GLN A 84 -17.98 -22.85 -12.41
#